data_AF-A0A258DLJ1-F1
#
_entry.id   AF-A0A258DLJ1-F1
#
_cell.length_a   1.000
_cell.length_b   1.000
_cell.length_c   1.000
_cell.angle_alpha   90.00
_cell.angle_beta   90.00
_cell.angle_gamma   90.00
#
_symmetry.space_group_name_H-M   'P 1'
#
loop_
_entity.id
_entity.type
_entity.pdbx_description
1 polymer ?
#
loop_
_entity_poly.entity_id
_entity_poly.type
_entity_poly.pdbx_seq_one_letter_code
_entity_poly.pdbx_strand_id
1 'polypeptide(L)'
;MAFTEVGKKGIGGMAISDDGRYLYLINLNDRKLWRVEIGANGTAPTLASQIVSYNAFSVTEGNSSFRPFAVKFYRGAIYVGGVLDGVKPDNSSVDRAELKMVVLKVDATATPGAETFTTVLDAPLTYNRKANMNTGFNVNHNTNYVDPNGTIPAATTSHGSWHPWARTFAELTVVGNTGTAIYPQPMLSSIEFNPADGSMILGLMDRTGHQTGNQNRGTTGTSLFTGNAAGDILKASNNGTYTSFTLENNGSDGTNTSAGAGNGEGPGGGEFYFTDRFSAGLGG
;
A
#
# COMPACT_ATOMS: atom_id res chain seq x y z
N MET A 1 -12.99 17.33 6.55
CA MET A 1 -13.11 17.15 5.08
C MET A 1 -11.83 16.59 4.46
N ALA A 2 -10.60 16.96 4.86
CA ALA A 2 -9.38 16.42 4.21
C ALA A 2 -8.95 15.00 4.68
N PHE A 3 -9.12 14.70 5.97
CA PHE A 3 -8.64 13.45 6.59
C PHE A 3 -9.07 12.16 5.87
N THR A 4 -10.35 12.06 5.50
CA THR A 4 -10.91 10.86 4.85
C THR A 4 -10.49 10.71 3.40
N GLU A 5 -10.02 11.79 2.77
CA GLU A 5 -9.75 11.87 1.33
C GLU A 5 -8.32 11.50 0.95
N VAL A 6 -7.43 11.41 1.95
CA VAL A 6 -6.05 10.93 1.75
C VAL A 6 -6.10 9.53 1.13
N GLY A 7 -5.39 9.33 0.02
CA GLY A 7 -5.43 8.08 -0.76
C GLY A 7 -6.72 7.84 -1.56
N LYS A 8 -7.65 8.80 -1.59
CA LYS A 8 -8.92 8.72 -2.35
C LYS A 8 -9.13 9.87 -3.34
N LYS A 9 -8.36 10.96 -3.23
CA LYS A 9 -8.41 12.12 -4.15
C LYS A 9 -7.03 12.54 -4.58
N GLY A 10 -6.93 13.02 -5.82
CA GLY A 10 -5.68 13.43 -6.46
C GLY A 10 -5.14 12.38 -7.43
N ILE A 11 -3.82 12.42 -7.63
CA ILE A 11 -3.09 11.52 -8.51
C ILE A 11 -2.31 10.53 -7.63
N GLY A 12 -2.35 9.25 -8.01
CA GLY A 12 -1.53 8.20 -7.41
C GLY A 12 -0.15 8.14 -8.04
N GLY A 13 0.35 6.92 -8.26
CA GLY A 13 1.57 6.67 -9.00
C GLY A 13 1.45 7.05 -10.47
N MET A 14 2.62 7.26 -11.09
CA MET A 14 2.77 7.56 -12.50
C MET A 14 3.91 6.74 -13.11
N ALA A 15 3.79 6.40 -14.39
CA ALA A 15 4.86 5.76 -15.15
C ALA A 15 4.86 6.26 -16.59
N ILE A 16 6.03 6.29 -17.23
CA ILE A 16 6.17 6.63 -18.64
C ILE A 16 6.46 5.37 -19.45
N SER A 17 5.95 5.28 -20.68
CA SER A 17 6.32 4.22 -21.63
C SER A 17 7.80 4.34 -22.03
N ASP A 18 8.41 3.21 -22.40
CA ASP A 18 9.83 3.16 -22.78
C ASP A 18 10.17 4.08 -23.98
N ASP A 19 9.20 4.34 -24.85
CA ASP A 19 9.34 5.24 -26.00
C ASP A 19 9.06 6.72 -25.67
N GLY A 20 8.71 7.03 -24.42
CA GLY A 20 8.41 8.38 -23.95
C GLY A 20 7.08 8.97 -24.45
N ARG A 21 6.25 8.19 -25.13
CA ARG A 21 5.02 8.69 -25.79
C ARG A 21 3.80 8.73 -24.88
N TYR A 22 3.77 7.93 -23.82
CA TYR A 22 2.60 7.81 -22.96
C TYR A 22 2.98 7.95 -21.49
N LEU A 23 2.34 8.89 -20.80
CA LEU A 23 2.33 8.97 -19.34
C LEU A 23 1.08 8.27 -18.82
N TYR A 24 1.29 7.31 -17.93
CA TYR A 24 0.24 6.59 -17.23
C TYR A 24 0.13 7.11 -15.80
N LEU A 25 -1.08 7.26 -15.29
CA LEU A 25 -1.33 7.70 -13.92
C LEU A 25 -2.60 7.08 -13.33
N ILE A 26 -2.63 6.89 -12.00
CA ILE A 26 -3.90 6.60 -11.31
C ILE A 26 -4.59 7.90 -10.94
N ASN A 27 -5.85 8.03 -11.33
CA ASN A 27 -6.74 9.01 -10.73
C ASN A 27 -7.44 8.35 -9.53
N LEU A 28 -7.17 8.88 -8.33
CA LEU A 28 -7.66 8.27 -7.09
C LEU A 28 -9.18 8.45 -6.91
N ASN A 29 -9.76 9.48 -7.54
CA ASN A 29 -11.17 9.82 -7.39
C ASN A 29 -12.09 8.86 -8.15
N ASP A 30 -11.77 8.55 -9.41
CA ASP A 30 -12.53 7.57 -10.21
C ASP A 30 -11.95 6.16 -10.14
N ARG A 31 -10.75 6.00 -9.55
CA ARG A 31 -10.01 4.73 -9.40
C ARG A 31 -9.72 4.08 -10.75
N LYS A 32 -9.32 4.88 -11.74
CA LYS A 32 -8.93 4.40 -13.07
C LYS A 32 -7.47 4.67 -13.37
N LEU A 33 -6.92 3.82 -14.24
CA LEU A 33 -5.70 4.13 -14.97
C LEU A 33 -6.03 5.11 -16.10
N TRP A 34 -5.28 6.21 -16.15
CA TRP A 34 -5.34 7.20 -17.21
C TRP A 34 -4.05 7.14 -18.03
N ARG A 35 -4.17 7.39 -19.33
CA ARG A 35 -3.08 7.53 -20.28
C ARG A 35 -3.14 8.92 -20.91
N VAL A 36 -2.01 9.61 -20.87
CA VAL A 36 -1.80 10.91 -21.49
C VAL A 36 -0.76 10.76 -22.59
N GLU A 37 -1.10 11.16 -23.81
CA GLU A 37 -0.10 11.23 -24.88
C GLU A 37 0.84 12.42 -24.66
N ILE A 38 2.13 12.16 -24.79
CA ILE A 38 3.19 13.16 -24.71
C ILE A 38 3.75 13.35 -26.11
N GLY A 39 3.78 14.61 -26.56
CA GLY A 39 4.37 14.98 -27.84
C GLY A 39 5.90 14.90 -27.82
N ALA A 40 6.51 15.07 -28.99
CA ALA A 40 7.97 15.10 -29.11
C ALA A 40 8.59 16.10 -28.12
N ASN A 41 9.75 15.75 -27.55
CA ASN A 41 10.48 16.55 -26.56
C ASN A 41 9.66 16.91 -25.30
N GLY A 42 8.70 16.07 -24.90
CA GLY A 42 7.90 16.30 -23.70
C GLY A 42 6.78 17.35 -23.87
N THR A 43 6.39 17.64 -25.11
CA THR A 43 5.33 18.63 -25.38
C THR A 43 4.00 18.14 -24.82
N ALA A 44 3.30 19.00 -24.07
CA ALA A 44 2.01 18.68 -23.47
C ALA A 44 0.94 18.37 -24.54
N PRO A 45 -0.05 17.50 -24.23
CA PRO A 45 -1.20 17.26 -25.10
C PRO A 45 -2.02 18.55 -25.29
N THR A 46 -2.59 18.73 -26.47
CA THR A 46 -3.44 19.89 -26.82
C THR A 46 -4.90 19.51 -27.05
N LEU A 47 -5.20 18.22 -27.21
CA LEU A 47 -6.55 17.71 -27.46
C LEU A 47 -7.00 16.79 -26.32
N ALA A 48 -8.27 16.88 -25.93
CA ALA A 48 -8.86 16.01 -24.92
C ALA A 48 -8.79 14.51 -25.31
N SER A 49 -8.82 14.21 -26.61
CA SER A 49 -8.67 12.83 -27.12
C SER A 49 -7.31 12.20 -26.83
N GLN A 50 -6.31 13.00 -26.45
CA GLN A 50 -4.98 12.53 -26.04
C GLN A 50 -4.92 12.14 -24.56
N ILE A 51 -6.03 12.30 -23.83
CA ILE A 51 -6.15 11.98 -22.42
C ILE A 51 -7.31 11.01 -22.28
N VAL A 52 -6.99 9.73 -22.14
CA VAL A 52 -7.98 8.64 -22.15
C VAL A 52 -7.85 7.79 -20.89
N SER A 53 -8.95 7.20 -20.44
CA SER A 53 -8.96 6.29 -19.30
C SER A 53 -9.21 4.86 -19.76
N TYR A 54 -8.62 3.92 -19.03
CA TYR A 54 -8.98 2.52 -19.07
C TYR A 54 -10.28 2.29 -18.27
N ASN A 55 -10.90 1.13 -18.42
CA ASN A 55 -12.03 0.69 -17.61
C ASN A 55 -11.66 0.62 -16.12
N ALA A 56 -12.69 0.66 -15.28
CA ALA A 56 -12.51 0.49 -13.84
C ALA A 56 -12.03 -0.93 -13.53
N PHE A 57 -11.21 -1.07 -12.48
CA PHE A 57 -10.66 -2.36 -12.07
C PHE A 57 -11.74 -3.25 -11.45
N SER A 58 -11.89 -4.46 -11.96
CA SER A 58 -12.82 -5.48 -11.42
C SER A 58 -12.18 -6.29 -10.28
N VAL A 59 -11.68 -5.61 -9.24
CA VAL A 59 -11.09 -6.24 -8.05
C VAL A 59 -12.08 -6.17 -6.89
N THR A 60 -12.48 -7.33 -6.37
CA THR A 60 -13.44 -7.46 -5.27
C THR A 60 -12.96 -8.50 -4.27
N GLU A 61 -13.03 -8.18 -2.98
CA GLU A 61 -12.78 -9.11 -1.88
C GLU A 61 -13.75 -8.75 -0.75
N GLY A 62 -14.66 -9.67 -0.43
CA GLY A 62 -15.72 -9.42 0.54
C GLY A 62 -16.40 -8.08 0.30
N ASN A 63 -16.26 -7.19 1.28
CA ASN A 63 -16.86 -5.86 1.26
C ASN A 63 -15.83 -4.73 1.06
N SER A 64 -14.55 -5.07 0.91
CA SER A 64 -13.46 -4.12 0.79
C SER A 64 -13.43 -3.40 -0.55
N SER A 65 -12.93 -2.16 -0.55
CA SER A 65 -12.73 -1.37 -1.76
C SER A 65 -11.30 -1.48 -2.25
N PHE A 66 -11.12 -1.76 -3.53
CA PHE A 66 -9.80 -1.62 -4.16
C PHE A 66 -9.38 -0.14 -4.23
N ARG A 67 -8.17 0.14 -3.74
CA ARG A 67 -7.51 1.44 -3.71
C ARG A 67 -6.26 1.37 -4.59
N PRO A 68 -6.39 1.58 -5.92
CA PRO A 68 -5.24 1.62 -6.82
C PRO A 68 -4.36 2.83 -6.48
N PHE A 69 -3.05 2.67 -6.60
CA PHE A 69 -2.09 3.75 -6.43
C PHE A 69 -0.88 3.56 -7.34
N ALA A 70 -0.08 2.50 -7.15
CA ALA A 70 1.14 2.28 -7.92
C ALA A 70 0.87 2.05 -9.41
N VAL A 71 1.74 2.58 -10.27
CA VAL A 71 1.79 2.29 -11.71
C VAL A 71 3.22 2.04 -12.10
N LYS A 72 3.46 1.00 -12.91
CA LYS A 72 4.76 0.75 -13.54
C LYS A 72 4.59 0.31 -14.97
N PHE A 73 5.28 0.95 -15.90
CA PHE A 73 5.49 0.41 -17.24
C PHE A 73 6.71 -0.51 -17.20
N TYR A 74 6.57 -1.73 -17.69
CA TYR A 74 7.68 -2.67 -17.76
C TYR A 74 7.45 -3.73 -18.83
N ARG A 75 8.42 -3.89 -19.73
CA ARG A 75 8.46 -4.91 -20.80
C ARG A 75 7.16 -4.98 -21.63
N GLY A 76 6.69 -3.82 -22.09
CA GLY A 76 5.48 -3.73 -22.93
C GLY A 76 4.16 -3.95 -22.19
N ALA A 77 4.17 -3.99 -20.86
CA ALA A 77 2.97 -4.07 -20.05
C ALA A 77 2.90 -2.93 -19.02
N ILE A 78 1.68 -2.62 -18.59
CA ILE A 78 1.40 -1.68 -17.52
C ILE A 78 0.94 -2.49 -16.32
N TYR A 79 1.62 -2.29 -15.19
CA TYR A 79 1.28 -2.89 -13.90
C TYR A 79 0.63 -1.83 -13.03
N VAL A 80 -0.53 -2.16 -12.47
CA VAL A 80 -1.27 -1.30 -11.53
C VAL A 80 -1.34 -2.00 -10.19
N GLY A 81 -0.76 -1.39 -9.16
CA GLY A 81 -0.80 -1.88 -7.79
C GLY A 81 -1.83 -1.13 -6.95
N GLY A 82 -2.46 -1.85 -6.03
CA GLY A 82 -3.30 -1.25 -5.02
C GLY A 82 -3.52 -2.17 -3.83
N VAL A 83 -4.33 -1.71 -2.88
CA VAL A 83 -4.75 -2.51 -1.73
C VAL A 83 -6.26 -2.67 -1.70
N LEU A 84 -6.73 -3.76 -1.12
CA LEU A 84 -8.10 -3.87 -0.61
C LEU A 84 -8.11 -3.30 0.80
N ASP A 85 -8.90 -2.26 1.04
CA ASP A 85 -8.74 -1.41 2.23
C ASP A 85 -9.32 -1.96 3.53
N GLY A 86 -9.96 -3.13 3.52
CA GLY A 86 -10.58 -3.72 4.71
C GLY A 86 -11.81 -2.97 5.24
N VAL A 87 -12.31 -1.94 4.53
CA VAL A 87 -13.41 -1.09 4.99
C VAL A 87 -14.74 -1.58 4.45
N LYS A 88 -15.65 -1.98 5.33
CA LYS A 88 -17.01 -2.38 4.97
C LYS A 88 -17.87 -1.15 4.57
N PRO A 89 -18.74 -1.25 3.54
CA PRO A 89 -19.58 -0.15 3.06
C PRO A 89 -20.57 0.38 4.11
N ASP A 90 -21.01 -0.47 5.02
CA ASP A 90 -21.94 -0.15 6.10
C ASP A 90 -21.24 0.46 7.33
N ASN A 91 -19.93 0.63 7.28
CA ASN A 91 -19.15 1.15 8.39
C ASN A 91 -19.26 0.27 9.66
N SER A 92 -19.45 -1.04 9.51
CA SER A 92 -19.39 -2.01 10.63
C SER A 92 -17.95 -2.44 10.94
N SER A 93 -17.78 -3.45 11.81
CA SER A 93 -16.47 -3.97 12.20
C SER A 93 -15.66 -4.43 11.01
N VAL A 94 -14.43 -3.94 10.89
CA VAL A 94 -13.54 -4.25 9.78
C VAL A 94 -12.99 -5.67 9.91
N ASP A 95 -12.86 -6.38 8.80
CA ASP A 95 -12.21 -7.70 8.78
C ASP A 95 -10.79 -7.55 8.22
N ARG A 96 -9.80 -7.81 9.07
CA ARG A 96 -8.39 -7.76 8.66
C ARG A 96 -8.07 -8.80 7.60
N ALA A 97 -8.81 -9.90 7.49
CA ALA A 97 -8.61 -10.91 6.45
C ALA A 97 -8.82 -10.36 5.02
N GLU A 98 -9.62 -9.30 4.88
CA GLU A 98 -9.85 -8.65 3.58
C GLU A 98 -8.72 -7.65 3.20
N LEU A 99 -7.75 -7.41 4.08
CA LEU A 99 -6.61 -6.53 3.82
C LEU A 99 -5.56 -7.25 2.97
N LYS A 100 -5.54 -6.93 1.68
CA LYS A 100 -4.66 -7.55 0.68
C LYS A 100 -3.98 -6.51 -0.17
N MET A 101 -2.84 -6.86 -0.76
CA MET A 101 -2.29 -6.13 -1.90
C MET A 101 -2.55 -6.91 -3.18
N VAL A 102 -2.86 -6.17 -4.25
CA VAL A 102 -3.18 -6.72 -5.56
C VAL A 102 -2.38 -5.97 -6.61
N VAL A 103 -1.78 -6.70 -7.54
CA VAL A 103 -1.17 -6.14 -8.75
C VAL A 103 -1.87 -6.69 -9.97
N LEU A 104 -2.36 -5.76 -10.78
CA LEU A 104 -2.99 -6.01 -12.08
C LEU A 104 -1.98 -5.74 -13.19
N LYS A 105 -2.11 -6.46 -14.30
CA LYS A 105 -1.31 -6.31 -15.50
C LYS A 105 -2.23 -6.14 -16.71
N VAL A 106 -1.89 -5.21 -17.59
CA VAL A 106 -2.49 -5.04 -18.91
C VAL A 106 -1.39 -4.86 -19.96
N ASP A 107 -1.61 -5.38 -21.17
CA ASP A 107 -0.71 -5.15 -22.29
C ASP A 107 -0.73 -3.66 -22.68
N ALA A 108 0.44 -3.05 -22.90
CA ALA A 108 0.53 -1.63 -23.23
C ALA A 108 -0.09 -1.28 -24.60
N THR A 109 -0.23 -2.27 -25.48
CA THR A 109 -0.89 -2.14 -26.78
C THR A 109 -2.40 -2.20 -26.70
N ALA A 110 -2.97 -2.56 -25.54
CA ALA A 110 -4.41 -2.61 -25.36
C ALA A 110 -5.04 -1.22 -25.52
N THR A 111 -6.12 -1.17 -26.31
CA THR A 111 -6.91 0.05 -26.49
C THR A 111 -7.68 0.37 -25.21
N PRO A 112 -7.50 1.57 -24.60
CA PRO A 112 -8.29 1.99 -23.45
C PRO A 112 -9.81 1.90 -23.74
N GLY A 113 -10.55 1.24 -22.85
CA GLY A 113 -11.96 0.90 -22.98
C GLY A 113 -12.23 -0.53 -23.47
N ALA A 114 -11.25 -1.21 -24.06
CA ALA A 114 -11.36 -2.58 -24.57
C ALA A 114 -10.36 -3.56 -23.94
N GLU A 115 -9.52 -3.08 -23.02
CA GLU A 115 -8.53 -3.90 -22.34
C GLU A 115 -9.14 -4.92 -21.37
N THR A 116 -8.32 -5.90 -20.99
CA THR A 116 -8.58 -6.78 -19.86
C THR A 116 -7.41 -6.72 -18.90
N PHE A 117 -7.68 -6.36 -17.65
CA PHE A 117 -6.70 -6.46 -16.57
C PHE A 117 -6.64 -7.89 -16.05
N THR A 118 -5.43 -8.40 -15.88
CA THR A 118 -5.16 -9.72 -15.28
C THR A 118 -4.50 -9.54 -13.93
N THR A 119 -4.98 -10.25 -12.90
CA THR A 119 -4.32 -10.25 -11.60
C THR A 119 -3.06 -11.11 -11.67
N VAL A 120 -1.90 -10.52 -11.37
CA VAL A 120 -0.61 -11.22 -11.37
C VAL A 120 -0.03 -11.39 -9.97
N LEU A 121 -0.51 -10.61 -8.99
CA LEU A 121 -0.22 -10.79 -7.57
C LEU A 121 -1.50 -10.55 -6.78
N ASP A 122 -1.78 -11.44 -5.83
CA ASP A 122 -2.81 -11.29 -4.83
C ASP A 122 -2.26 -11.88 -3.52
N ALA A 123 -1.98 -11.03 -2.55
CA ALA A 123 -1.29 -11.44 -1.33
C ALA A 123 -1.84 -10.76 -0.07
N PRO A 124 -1.93 -11.49 1.05
CA PRO A 124 -2.44 -10.95 2.30
C PRO A 124 -1.46 -9.93 2.91
N LEU A 125 -2.00 -8.88 3.52
CA LEU A 125 -1.26 -7.90 4.34
C LEU A 125 -1.52 -8.14 5.84
N THR A 126 -1.84 -9.38 6.20
CA THR A 126 -2.20 -9.80 7.56
C THR A 126 -1.02 -10.34 8.36
N TYR A 127 0.18 -10.33 7.79
CA TYR A 127 1.39 -10.79 8.44
C TYR A 127 1.80 -9.90 9.63
N ASN A 128 2.64 -10.47 10.48
CA ASN A 128 3.16 -9.82 11.66
C ASN A 128 4.33 -8.91 11.30
N ARG A 129 4.39 -7.75 11.95
CA ARG A 129 5.48 -6.77 11.80
C ARG A 129 5.90 -6.28 13.16
N LYS A 130 7.10 -5.74 13.27
CA LYS A 130 7.55 -5.11 14.51
C LYS A 130 6.84 -3.80 14.76
N ALA A 131 6.64 -3.50 16.04
CA ALA A 131 6.12 -2.23 16.49
C ALA A 131 7.01 -1.07 16.01
N ASN A 132 6.42 -0.09 15.34
CA ASN A 132 7.12 1.13 14.92
C ASN A 132 7.41 2.09 16.10
N MET A 133 6.84 1.86 17.28
CA MET A 133 7.19 2.57 18.52
C MET A 133 7.15 1.65 19.74
N ASN A 134 8.17 1.77 20.58
CA ASN A 134 8.09 1.33 21.98
C ASN A 134 7.49 2.48 22.79
N THR A 135 6.18 2.43 23.04
CA THR A 135 5.43 3.45 23.77
C THR A 135 5.65 3.41 25.30
N GLY A 136 6.76 2.82 25.77
CA GLY A 136 7.07 2.67 27.20
C GLY A 136 6.35 1.50 27.88
N PHE A 137 5.61 0.69 27.13
CA PHE A 137 4.86 -0.47 27.64
C PHE A 137 5.59 -1.81 27.49
N ASN A 138 6.91 -1.82 27.22
CA ASN A 138 7.70 -3.04 26.95
C ASN A 138 7.18 -3.91 25.79
N VAL A 139 6.45 -3.31 24.83
CA VAL A 139 5.94 -4.02 23.65
C VAL A 139 7.01 -4.02 22.57
N ASN A 140 7.71 -5.15 22.42
CA ASN A 140 8.82 -5.29 21.47
C ASN A 140 8.39 -5.92 20.14
N HIS A 141 7.36 -6.76 20.14
CA HIS A 141 6.78 -7.43 18.98
C HIS A 141 5.25 -7.32 19.07
N ASN A 142 4.56 -7.30 17.92
CA ASN A 142 3.13 -7.01 17.90
C ASN A 142 2.30 -7.97 18.78
N THR A 143 1.17 -7.45 19.25
CA THR A 143 0.00 -8.26 19.58
C THR A 143 -0.88 -8.36 18.33
N ASN A 144 -1.73 -9.39 18.26
CA ASN A 144 -2.75 -9.52 17.21
C ASN A 144 -3.54 -8.21 17.03
N TYR A 145 -3.96 -7.95 15.79
CA TYR A 145 -4.87 -6.84 15.48
C TYR A 145 -6.07 -6.86 16.42
N VAL A 146 -6.31 -5.73 17.08
CA VAL A 146 -7.50 -5.53 17.90
C VAL A 146 -8.41 -4.56 17.18
N ASP A 147 -9.64 -5.01 16.90
CA ASP A 147 -10.68 -4.18 16.29
C ASP A 147 -11.01 -2.98 17.20
N PRO A 148 -10.90 -1.73 16.70
CA PRO A 148 -11.35 -0.53 17.41
C PRO A 148 -12.82 -0.56 17.86
N ASN A 149 -13.66 -1.44 17.28
CA ASN A 149 -15.07 -1.62 17.67
C ASN A 149 -15.27 -2.47 18.94
N GLY A 150 -14.20 -2.81 19.67
CA GLY A 150 -14.29 -3.20 21.08
C GLY A 150 -14.39 -4.71 21.36
N THR A 151 -13.97 -5.57 20.44
CA THR A 151 -14.03 -7.03 20.61
C THR A 151 -12.99 -7.58 21.60
N ILE A 152 -12.03 -6.76 22.07
CA ILE A 152 -11.06 -7.14 23.11
C ILE A 152 -10.96 -6.01 24.17
N PRO A 153 -11.17 -6.28 25.48
CA PRO A 153 -11.31 -5.23 26.52
C PRO A 153 -10.05 -4.45 26.90
N ALA A 154 -8.88 -4.76 26.35
CA ALA A 154 -7.62 -4.09 26.69
C ALA A 154 -6.60 -4.20 25.55
N ALA A 155 -6.61 -3.25 24.62
CA ALA A 155 -5.58 -3.17 23.57
C ALA A 155 -4.44 -2.25 24.03
N THR A 156 -3.32 -2.83 24.41
CA THR A 156 -2.02 -2.13 24.40
C THR A 156 -1.61 -1.97 22.93
N THR A 157 -1.98 -0.83 22.36
CA THR A 157 -2.00 -0.46 20.93
C THR A 157 -0.61 -0.16 20.38
N SER A 158 0.28 -1.16 20.39
CA SER A 158 1.53 -1.11 19.62
C SER A 158 1.28 -1.69 18.23
N HIS A 159 1.04 -0.81 17.27
CA HIS A 159 0.58 -1.18 15.93
C HIS A 159 1.75 -1.43 14.99
N GLY A 160 2.41 -2.59 15.10
CA GLY A 160 3.30 -3.05 14.02
C GLY A 160 2.52 -3.50 12.79
N SER A 161 1.41 -4.20 13.02
CA SER A 161 0.56 -4.76 11.97
C SER A 161 -0.06 -3.70 11.03
N TRP A 162 -0.33 -4.09 9.79
CA TRP A 162 -1.22 -3.32 8.92
C TRP A 162 -2.68 -3.43 9.37
N HIS A 163 -3.42 -2.33 9.22
CA HIS A 163 -4.81 -2.17 9.62
C HIS A 163 -5.68 -1.77 8.42
N PRO A 164 -6.96 -2.17 8.41
CA PRO A 164 -7.97 -1.59 7.51
C PRO A 164 -7.98 -0.06 7.56
N TRP A 165 -8.36 0.59 6.48
CA TRP A 165 -8.30 2.06 6.41
C TRP A 165 -9.24 2.72 7.41
N ALA A 166 -8.70 3.63 8.21
CA ALA A 166 -9.46 4.41 9.16
C ALA A 166 -10.44 5.36 8.45
N ARG A 167 -11.54 5.56 9.15
CA ARG A 167 -12.73 6.31 8.77
C ARG A 167 -12.82 7.60 9.55
N THR A 168 -12.33 7.58 10.80
CA THR A 168 -12.28 8.76 11.67
C THR A 168 -10.91 8.90 12.32
N PHE A 169 -10.58 10.12 12.74
CA PHE A 169 -9.32 10.37 13.44
C PHE A 169 -9.24 9.62 14.78
N ALA A 170 -10.37 9.36 15.43
CA ALA A 170 -10.40 8.68 16.74
C ALA A 170 -9.80 7.25 16.65
N GLU A 171 -9.97 6.58 15.52
CA GLU A 171 -9.42 5.23 15.28
C GLU A 171 -7.88 5.21 15.21
N LEU A 172 -7.25 6.37 14.99
CA LEU A 172 -5.79 6.48 14.98
C LEU A 172 -5.20 6.63 16.38
N THR A 173 -6.01 6.93 17.39
CA THR A 173 -5.54 7.31 18.72
C THR A 173 -5.24 6.08 19.59
N VAL A 174 -4.21 6.21 20.42
CA VAL A 174 -3.67 5.12 21.23
C VAL A 174 -4.22 5.24 22.66
N VAL A 175 -4.98 4.23 23.12
CA VAL A 175 -5.49 4.19 24.50
C VAL A 175 -4.31 4.12 25.47
N GLY A 176 -4.32 4.98 26.49
CA GLY A 176 -3.23 5.06 27.49
C GLY A 176 -1.99 5.84 27.03
N ASN A 177 -1.98 6.38 25.80
CA ASN A 177 -0.92 7.27 25.32
C ASN A 177 -1.52 8.50 24.64
N THR A 178 -1.91 9.48 25.46
CA THR A 178 -2.51 10.73 25.00
C THR A 178 -1.56 11.52 24.11
N GLY A 179 -2.07 12.06 23.00
CA GLY A 179 -1.27 12.86 22.07
C GLY A 179 -0.48 12.05 21.04
N THR A 180 -0.77 10.75 20.93
CA THR A 180 -0.14 9.86 19.95
C THR A 180 -1.17 9.33 18.96
N ALA A 181 -0.84 9.37 17.66
CA ALA A 181 -1.63 8.79 16.58
C ALA A 181 -0.79 7.78 15.80
N ILE A 182 -1.17 6.49 15.83
CA ILE A 182 -0.44 5.40 15.18
C ILE A 182 -1.47 4.37 14.73
N TYR A 183 -1.53 4.08 13.45
CA TYR A 183 -2.45 3.09 12.90
C TYR A 183 -2.01 2.71 11.47
N PRO A 184 -1.01 1.85 11.28
CA PRO A 184 -0.45 1.63 9.96
C PRO A 184 -1.51 1.12 8.98
N GLN A 185 -1.72 1.87 7.92
CA GLN A 185 -2.72 1.63 6.88
C GLN A 185 -1.98 1.48 5.55
N PRO A 186 -1.92 0.29 4.96
CA PRO A 186 -1.06 0.06 3.81
C PRO A 186 -1.58 0.80 2.58
N MET A 187 -0.65 1.32 1.80
CA MET A 187 -0.86 1.76 0.43
C MET A 187 0.28 1.20 -0.43
N LEU A 188 -0.04 0.39 -1.43
CA LEU A 188 0.95 -0.08 -2.39
C LEU A 188 1.32 1.08 -3.32
N SER A 189 2.41 1.78 -2.99
CA SER A 189 2.77 3.06 -3.57
C SER A 189 3.71 2.94 -4.76
N SER A 190 4.50 1.86 -4.82
CA SER A 190 5.46 1.63 -5.90
C SER A 190 5.56 0.16 -6.29
N ILE A 191 5.86 -0.06 -7.57
CA ILE A 191 6.22 -1.34 -8.16
C ILE A 191 7.50 -1.13 -8.96
N GLU A 192 8.53 -1.91 -8.65
CA GLU A 192 9.77 -1.97 -9.40
C GLU A 192 10.09 -3.40 -9.80
N PHE A 193 10.97 -3.57 -10.79
CA PHE A 193 11.40 -4.89 -11.24
C PHE A 193 12.91 -5.01 -11.14
N ASN A 194 13.39 -6.08 -10.51
CA ASN A 194 14.81 -6.41 -10.54
C ASN A 194 15.17 -6.92 -11.95
N PRO A 195 16.09 -6.27 -12.68
CA PRO A 195 16.45 -6.69 -14.03
C PRO A 195 17.16 -8.06 -14.10
N ALA A 196 17.75 -8.53 -13.00
CA ALA A 196 18.50 -9.79 -12.98
C ALA A 196 17.60 -11.04 -12.98
N ASP A 197 16.49 -11.00 -12.24
CA ASP A 197 15.60 -12.15 -12.02
C ASP A 197 14.14 -11.86 -12.44
N GLY A 198 13.81 -10.62 -12.80
CA GLY A 198 12.46 -10.19 -13.15
C GLY A 198 11.48 -10.17 -11.98
N SER A 199 11.94 -10.36 -10.75
CA SER A 199 11.11 -10.25 -9.54
C SER A 199 10.57 -8.85 -9.36
N MET A 200 9.41 -8.77 -8.71
CA MET A 200 8.77 -7.52 -8.35
C MET A 200 9.27 -7.06 -6.98
N ILE A 201 9.56 -5.77 -6.86
CA ILE A 201 9.86 -5.07 -5.61
C ILE A 201 8.69 -4.14 -5.34
N LEU A 202 8.08 -4.26 -4.16
CA LEU A 202 6.82 -3.65 -3.79
C LEU A 202 7.05 -2.66 -2.65
N GLY A 203 6.78 -1.38 -2.89
CA GLY A 203 6.86 -0.35 -1.85
C GLY A 203 5.50 -0.13 -1.19
N LEU A 204 5.44 -0.31 0.13
CA LEU A 204 4.26 -0.01 0.94
C LEU A 204 4.52 1.24 1.77
N MET A 205 3.66 2.24 1.63
CA MET A 205 3.64 3.41 2.51
C MET A 205 2.45 3.35 3.47
N ASP A 206 2.54 4.11 4.56
CA ASP A 206 1.47 4.21 5.56
C ASP A 206 0.62 5.47 5.36
N ARG A 207 -0.68 5.27 5.11
CA ARG A 207 -1.67 6.34 4.99
C ARG A 207 -1.75 7.22 6.23
N THR A 208 -1.50 6.68 7.43
CA THR A 208 -1.51 7.46 8.68
C THR A 208 -0.48 8.58 8.66
N GLY A 209 0.71 8.34 8.08
CA GLY A 209 1.72 9.39 7.89
C GLY A 209 1.22 10.56 7.03
N HIS A 210 0.35 10.28 6.05
CA HIS A 210 -0.28 11.31 5.22
C HIS A 210 -1.52 11.96 5.84
N GLN A 211 -2.08 11.36 6.91
CA GLN A 211 -3.26 11.88 7.62
C GLN A 211 -2.91 12.70 8.86
N THR A 212 -1.66 12.68 9.30
CA THR A 212 -1.20 13.22 10.58
C THR A 212 0.06 14.08 10.42
N GLY A 213 0.58 14.63 11.51
CA GLY A 213 1.80 15.42 11.55
C GLY A 213 2.35 15.50 12.97
N ASN A 214 3.36 16.36 13.21
CA ASN A 214 3.93 16.55 14.54
C ASN A 214 3.16 17.61 15.34
N GLN A 215 2.71 17.27 16.55
CA GLN A 215 1.91 18.14 17.42
C GLN A 215 0.78 18.86 16.66
N ASN A 216 0.11 18.16 15.75
CA ASN A 216 -0.95 18.72 14.95
C ASN A 216 -2.32 18.43 15.59
N ARG A 217 -3.31 19.25 15.30
CA ARG A 217 -4.67 19.02 15.80
C ARG A 217 -5.31 17.80 15.15
N GLY A 218 -6.14 17.10 15.91
CA GLY A 218 -7.07 16.14 15.33
C GLY A 218 -8.10 16.81 14.41
N THR A 219 -9.02 16.03 13.85
CA THR A 219 -10.08 16.58 12.98
C THR A 219 -11.11 17.43 13.72
N THR A 220 -11.10 17.39 15.06
CA THR A 220 -11.95 18.16 15.96
C THR A 220 -11.17 18.54 17.22
N GLY A 221 -11.61 19.58 17.93
CA GLY A 221 -11.04 19.98 19.22
C GLY A 221 -9.68 20.69 19.12
N THR A 222 -8.98 20.73 20.26
CA THR A 222 -7.71 21.47 20.43
C THR A 222 -6.54 20.60 20.86
N SER A 223 -6.78 19.31 21.12
CA SER A 223 -5.72 18.35 21.48
C SER A 223 -4.73 18.20 20.34
N LEU A 224 -3.46 18.12 20.69
CA LEU A 224 -2.37 17.92 19.74
C LEU A 224 -1.96 16.46 19.73
N PHE A 225 -1.66 15.96 18.53
CA PHE A 225 -1.23 14.59 18.29
C PHE A 225 0.03 14.59 17.45
N THR A 226 0.95 13.69 17.77
CA THR A 226 2.06 13.32 16.91
C THR A 226 1.76 11.99 16.24
N GLY A 227 1.71 12.04 14.91
CA GLY A 227 1.55 10.90 14.04
C GLY A 227 2.85 10.13 13.85
N ASN A 228 2.79 8.80 13.85
CA ASN A 228 3.94 7.97 13.50
C ASN A 228 3.55 7.06 12.33
N ALA A 229 4.32 7.17 11.26
CA ALA A 229 4.16 6.38 10.07
C ALA A 229 4.89 5.04 10.20
N ALA A 230 4.46 4.07 9.41
CA ALA A 230 5.23 2.88 9.06
C ALA A 230 5.54 2.87 7.55
N GLY A 231 6.16 1.80 7.09
CA GLY A 231 6.43 1.51 5.68
C GLY A 231 7.05 0.12 5.58
N ASP A 232 7.06 -0.48 4.40
CA ASP A 232 7.60 -1.84 4.19
C ASP A 232 8.06 -1.97 2.72
N ILE A 233 9.10 -2.77 2.48
CA ILE A 233 9.53 -3.15 1.13
C ILE A 233 9.51 -4.67 1.04
N LEU A 234 8.70 -5.19 0.11
CA LEU A 234 8.56 -6.64 -0.12
C LEU A 234 9.08 -7.03 -1.49
N LYS A 235 9.48 -8.29 -1.63
CA LYS A 235 9.82 -8.92 -2.91
C LYS A 235 8.76 -9.96 -3.29
N ALA A 236 8.42 -10.05 -4.57
CA ALA A 236 7.64 -11.15 -5.11
C ALA A 236 8.36 -11.79 -6.30
N SER A 237 8.60 -13.10 -6.25
CA SER A 237 9.29 -13.83 -7.32
C SER A 237 8.39 -14.00 -8.54
N ASN A 238 8.97 -13.80 -9.71
CA ASN A 238 8.30 -13.98 -10.99
C ASN A 238 8.30 -15.47 -11.37
N ASN A 239 7.19 -15.97 -11.91
CA ASN A 239 7.12 -17.33 -12.47
C ASN A 239 7.88 -17.52 -13.81
N GLY A 240 8.72 -16.57 -14.20
CA GLY A 240 9.47 -16.55 -15.46
C GLY A 240 8.71 -16.01 -16.68
N THR A 241 7.38 -15.88 -16.60
CA THR A 241 6.54 -15.40 -17.71
C THR A 241 5.75 -14.13 -17.38
N TYR A 242 5.91 -13.57 -16.18
CA TYR A 242 5.20 -12.38 -15.72
C TYR A 242 3.66 -12.55 -15.76
N THR A 243 3.18 -13.79 -15.61
CA THR A 243 1.75 -14.12 -15.53
C THR A 243 1.29 -14.37 -14.10
N SER A 244 2.22 -14.70 -13.20
CA SER A 244 1.99 -14.72 -11.75
C SER A 244 3.27 -14.39 -10.99
N PHE A 245 3.09 -13.82 -9.80
CA PHE A 245 4.14 -13.54 -8.83
C PHE A 245 3.78 -14.18 -7.50
N THR A 246 4.80 -14.65 -6.79
CA THR A 246 4.66 -15.22 -5.46
C THR A 246 5.37 -14.33 -4.46
N LEU A 247 4.63 -13.81 -3.47
CA LEU A 247 5.20 -12.99 -2.40
C LEU A 247 6.28 -13.78 -1.65
N GLU A 248 7.33 -13.08 -1.20
CA GLU A 248 8.29 -13.63 -0.26
C GLU A 248 7.60 -14.27 0.95
N ASN A 249 8.28 -15.23 1.55
CA ASN A 249 7.82 -15.89 2.76
C ASN A 249 9.01 -16.28 3.62
N ASN A 250 9.06 -15.77 4.84
CA ASN A 250 10.11 -15.99 5.82
C ASN A 250 11.51 -15.64 5.30
N GLY A 251 11.66 -14.46 4.70
CA GLY A 251 12.93 -13.98 4.16
C GLY A 251 13.39 -14.71 2.90
N SER A 252 12.50 -15.42 2.21
CA SER A 252 12.80 -16.17 0.99
C SER A 252 11.86 -15.79 -0.16
N ASP A 253 12.40 -15.63 -1.36
CA ASP A 253 11.60 -15.50 -2.59
C ASP A 253 11.38 -16.86 -3.30
N GLY A 254 11.83 -17.96 -2.67
CA GLY A 254 11.83 -19.32 -3.19
C GLY A 254 13.15 -19.76 -3.83
N THR A 255 14.00 -18.83 -4.27
CA THR A 255 15.32 -19.09 -4.87
C THR A 255 16.44 -18.56 -3.98
N ASN A 256 16.30 -17.32 -3.54
CA ASN A 256 17.22 -16.61 -2.68
C ASN A 256 16.65 -16.52 -1.27
N THR A 257 17.54 -16.44 -0.29
CA THR A 257 17.20 -16.20 1.12
C THR A 257 17.96 -14.99 1.64
N SER A 258 17.36 -14.28 2.58
CA SER A 258 17.96 -13.16 3.29
C SER A 258 18.35 -13.57 4.73
N ALA A 259 19.12 -12.72 5.41
CA ALA A 259 19.36 -12.87 6.84
C ALA A 259 18.16 -12.43 7.72
N GLY A 260 17.05 -12.03 7.10
CA GLY A 260 15.79 -11.70 7.77
C GLY A 260 14.92 -12.91 8.11
N ALA A 261 15.28 -14.11 7.67
CA ALA A 261 14.53 -15.32 7.99
C ALA A 261 14.40 -15.52 9.52
N GLY A 262 13.16 -15.71 9.98
CA GLY A 262 12.84 -15.96 11.39
C GLY A 262 13.00 -14.74 12.31
N ASN A 263 13.10 -13.52 11.77
CA ASN A 263 13.17 -12.30 12.60
C ASN A 263 11.81 -11.94 13.24
N GLY A 264 10.72 -12.61 12.86
CA GLY A 264 9.37 -12.38 13.37
C GLY A 264 8.63 -11.21 12.71
N GLU A 265 9.18 -10.67 11.62
CA GLU A 265 8.69 -9.52 10.87
C GLU A 265 8.43 -9.96 9.41
N GLY A 266 7.39 -9.44 8.76
CA GLY A 266 7.05 -9.74 7.37
C GLY A 266 6.29 -11.04 7.10
N PRO A 267 5.98 -11.31 5.82
CA PRO A 267 5.27 -12.51 5.38
C PRO A 267 5.95 -13.79 5.88
N GLY A 268 5.18 -14.72 6.47
CA GLY A 268 5.73 -16.00 6.96
C GLY A 268 6.67 -15.89 8.17
N GLY A 269 6.83 -14.71 8.78
CA GLY A 269 7.67 -14.49 9.97
C GLY A 269 9.13 -14.12 9.68
N GLY A 270 9.43 -13.67 8.45
CA GLY A 270 10.74 -13.13 8.06
C GLY A 270 10.65 -12.27 6.80
N GLU A 271 11.49 -11.24 6.68
CA GLU A 271 11.52 -10.29 5.55
C GLU A 271 12.70 -10.54 4.61
N PHE A 272 12.49 -10.42 3.30
CA PHE A 272 13.60 -10.48 2.35
C PHE A 272 14.46 -9.22 2.46
N TYR A 273 13.82 -8.05 2.56
CA TYR A 273 14.48 -6.75 2.70
C TYR A 273 14.63 -6.29 4.16
N PHE A 274 14.97 -7.20 5.08
CA PHE A 274 15.04 -7.05 6.55
C PHE A 274 15.86 -5.88 7.16
N THR A 275 16.57 -5.11 6.32
CA THR A 275 17.31 -3.91 6.74
C THR A 275 16.52 -2.62 6.55
N ASP A 276 15.30 -2.68 6.02
CA ASP A 276 14.38 -1.54 5.84
C ASP A 276 13.71 -1.10 7.16
N ARG A 277 14.43 -1.22 8.27
CA ARG A 277 13.94 -1.01 9.63
C ARG A 277 14.37 0.32 10.23
N PHE A 278 13.57 0.82 11.17
CA PHE A 278 14.00 1.87 12.09
C PHE A 278 14.92 1.28 13.17
N SER A 279 16.09 1.86 13.38
CA SER A 279 17.01 1.45 14.45
C SER A 279 17.47 2.65 15.29
N ALA A 280 17.38 2.51 16.61
CA ALA A 280 17.75 3.56 17.54
C ALA A 280 19.23 3.94 17.35
N GLY A 281 19.50 5.25 17.25
CA GLY A 281 20.85 5.79 17.12
C GLY A 281 21.46 5.70 15.72
N LEU A 282 20.75 5.16 14.72
CA LEU A 282 21.24 5.04 13.34
C LEU A 282 20.51 5.93 12.34
N GLY A 283 19.67 6.86 12.81
CA GLY A 283 18.98 7.85 11.99
C GLY A 283 17.87 7.24 11.11
N GLY A 284 16.66 7.72 11.32
CA GLY A 284 15.52 7.64 10.40
C GLY A 284 14.84 8.99 10.40
#